data_AF-A0A2N1U821-F1
#
_entry.id   AF-A0A2N1U821-F1
#
_cell.length_a   1.000
_cell.length_b   1.000
_cell.length_c   1.000
_cell.angle_alpha   90.00
_cell.angle_beta   90.00
_cell.angle_gamma   90.00
#
_symmetry.space_group_name_H-M   'P 1'
#
loop_
_entity.id
_entity.type
_entity.pdbx_description
1 polymer ?
#
loop_
_entity_poly.entity_id
_entity_poly.type
_entity_poly.pdbx_seq_one_letter_code
_entity_poly.pdbx_strand_id
1 'polypeptide(L)'
;MTTKKKTTKVQNESGFYCTFATEFGPAAIAWRQSGIVALLLPETSQACLKRRIKQNFADYCETQPSLPVGKAIKQIQLYFAGQPSNFKSISIDLTECTPFCRTVYEQLRQVTAGATTSYKNLATACDKPAAARAIGLAAGKNPVPLLIPCHRVVNADGRLGGFSAGGGIPLKARMLRLEGHAIEEKPVWRVRPPLLISDCNLDAVLRHLSRADSDLGDLIRVAPRFNLEFNPDTSIFQALLEAIVFQQLTGKAAATIYRRVLALFSGKTSVTALDIIRADEDELRSAGLSQNKVLAIKDLANFAVSGKLPDHDQMRLMSNAEIISRLTHIRGIGRWTVEMLLIFKLGRADVMAADDYGLRKGLAAIRHSKELPTPSELTRQAEAWQPYRSVASWYLWRAAENYRID
;
A
#
# COMPACT_ATOMS: atom_id res chain seq x y z
N MET A 1 27.85 -44.39 17.36
CA MET A 1 28.79 -43.25 17.29
C MET A 1 28.45 -42.42 16.06
N THR A 2 27.64 -41.37 16.23
CA THR A 2 27.26 -40.45 15.16
C THR A 2 27.54 -39.04 15.64
N THR A 3 28.67 -38.52 15.18
CA THR A 3 29.22 -37.21 15.50
C THR A 3 28.34 -36.11 14.89
N LYS A 4 27.61 -35.40 15.76
CA LYS A 4 26.97 -34.12 15.42
C LYS A 4 28.06 -33.13 15.03
N LYS A 5 28.13 -32.77 13.74
CA LYS A 5 28.84 -31.58 13.27
C LYS A 5 28.20 -30.36 13.93
N LYS A 6 28.88 -29.81 14.95
CA LYS A 6 28.63 -28.47 15.46
C LYS A 6 28.94 -27.49 14.32
N THR A 7 27.91 -26.91 13.72
CA THR A 7 28.04 -25.70 12.92
C THR A 7 28.53 -24.59 13.86
N THR A 8 29.77 -24.17 13.61
CA THR A 8 30.45 -23.08 14.29
C THR A 8 29.62 -21.81 14.11
N LYS A 9 29.05 -21.28 15.21
CA LYS A 9 28.57 -19.89 15.27
C LYS A 9 29.77 -19.00 14.95
N VAL A 10 29.73 -18.34 13.80
CA VAL A 10 30.61 -17.20 13.50
C VAL A 10 30.36 -16.18 14.62
N GLN A 11 31.41 -15.81 15.35
CA GLN A 11 31.37 -14.76 16.36
C GLN A 11 30.92 -13.47 15.68
N ASN A 12 29.72 -12.97 16.00
CA ASN A 12 29.21 -11.70 15.49
C ASN A 12 30.14 -10.59 15.99
N GLU A 13 30.82 -9.90 15.08
CA GLU A 13 31.43 -8.59 15.38
C GLU A 13 30.31 -7.67 15.90
N SER A 14 30.47 -7.13 17.10
CA SER A 14 29.53 -6.19 17.70
C SER A 14 29.41 -4.96 16.82
N GLY A 15 28.21 -4.72 16.29
CA GLY A 15 27.92 -3.52 15.50
C GLY A 15 27.70 -2.30 16.39
N PHE A 16 28.01 -1.13 15.84
CA PHE A 16 27.83 0.15 16.52
C PHE A 16 26.85 1.04 15.76
N TYR A 17 26.12 1.90 16.47
CA TYR A 17 25.29 2.92 15.84
C TYR A 17 25.37 4.26 16.58
N CYS A 18 24.97 5.33 15.91
CA CYS A 18 24.70 6.60 16.55
C CYS A 18 23.55 7.34 15.85
N THR A 19 22.97 8.32 16.54
CA THR A 19 21.97 9.22 15.99
C THR A 19 22.56 10.59 15.72
N PHE A 20 22.03 11.30 14.72
CA PHE A 20 22.45 12.65 14.37
C PHE A 20 21.29 13.45 13.78
N ALA A 21 21.38 14.78 13.86
CA ALA A 21 20.39 15.68 13.29
C ALA A 21 20.74 16.06 11.84
N THR A 22 19.71 16.27 11.03
CA THR A 22 19.78 16.87 9.69
C THR A 22 18.70 17.95 9.59
N GLU A 23 18.81 18.84 8.59
CA GLU A 23 17.75 19.82 8.26
C GLU A 23 16.38 19.19 7.99
N PHE A 24 16.35 17.89 7.67
CA PHE A 24 15.13 17.19 7.29
C PHE A 24 14.56 16.33 8.43
N GLY A 25 15.22 16.31 9.59
CA GLY A 25 14.85 15.51 10.76
C GLY A 25 16.00 14.68 11.32
N PRO A 26 15.76 13.91 12.40
CA PRO A 26 16.76 13.03 12.99
C PRO A 26 16.98 11.76 12.16
N ALA A 27 18.24 11.35 12.04
CA ALA A 27 18.71 10.19 11.30
C ALA A 27 19.60 9.29 12.19
N ALA A 28 19.89 8.08 11.73
CA ALA A 28 20.82 7.18 12.42
C ALA A 28 21.69 6.42 11.43
N ILE A 29 22.90 6.09 11.84
CA ILE A 29 23.86 5.33 11.03
C ILE A 29 24.46 4.22 11.87
N ALA A 30 24.64 3.05 11.26
CA ALA A 30 25.24 1.90 11.89
C ALA A 30 26.43 1.37 11.08
N TRP A 31 27.46 0.89 11.77
CA TRP A 31 28.71 0.43 11.18
C TRP A 31 29.32 -0.74 11.95
N ARG A 32 30.22 -1.45 11.26
CA ARG A 32 31.17 -2.43 11.80
C ARG A 32 32.59 -1.98 11.44
N GLN A 33 33.60 -2.79 11.78
CA GLN A 33 34.99 -2.50 11.40
C GLN A 33 35.17 -2.46 9.88
N SER A 34 34.42 -3.30 9.15
CA SER A 34 34.37 -3.39 7.68
C SER A 34 33.79 -2.14 6.98
N GLY A 35 32.92 -1.38 7.65
CA GLY A 35 32.30 -0.19 7.08
C GLY A 35 30.88 0.07 7.56
N ILE A 36 30.19 1.00 6.88
CA ILE A 36 28.81 1.36 7.19
C ILE A 36 27.88 0.26 6.69
N VAL A 37 27.09 -0.31 7.58
CA VAL A 37 26.16 -1.41 7.28
C VAL A 37 24.73 -0.93 7.09
N ALA A 38 24.35 0.21 7.68
CA ALA A 38 23.01 0.75 7.55
C ALA A 38 22.93 2.26 7.75
N LEU A 39 21.96 2.89 7.08
CA LEU A 39 21.62 4.31 7.21
C LEU A 39 20.10 4.46 7.28
N LEU A 40 19.59 4.95 8.40
CA LEU A 40 18.22 5.39 8.53
C LEU A 40 18.14 6.86 8.14
N LEU A 41 17.48 7.13 7.01
CA LEU A 41 17.22 8.49 6.55
C LEU A 41 16.40 9.31 7.56
N PRO A 42 16.40 10.66 7.45
CA PRO A 42 15.67 11.53 8.35
C PRO A 42 14.21 11.13 8.54
N GLU A 43 13.81 10.94 9.80
CA GLU A 43 12.45 10.65 10.21
C GLU A 43 11.70 11.93 10.60
N THR A 44 10.37 11.87 10.68
CA THR A 44 9.55 13.03 11.05
C THR A 44 9.66 13.42 12.53
N SER A 45 10.13 12.50 13.39
CA SER A 45 10.31 12.76 14.82
C SER A 45 11.34 11.81 15.43
N GLN A 46 11.88 12.20 16.60
CA GLN A 46 12.76 11.34 17.40
C GLN A 46 12.09 10.02 17.80
N ALA A 47 10.78 10.02 18.06
CA ALA A 47 10.04 8.82 18.41
C ALA A 47 9.98 7.81 17.24
N CYS A 48 9.75 8.31 16.01
CA CYS A 48 9.80 7.49 14.79
C CYS A 48 11.18 6.87 14.60
N LEU A 49 12.24 7.66 14.77
CA LEU A 49 13.62 7.18 14.66
C LEU A 49 13.93 6.10 15.69
N LYS A 50 13.62 6.33 16.98
CA LYS A 50 13.83 5.35 18.06
C LYS A 50 13.14 4.01 17.76
N ARG A 51 11.92 4.04 17.20
CA ARG A 51 11.20 2.83 16.78
C ARG A 51 11.98 2.07 15.70
N ARG A 52 12.52 2.75 14.69
CA ARG A 52 13.27 2.09 13.62
C ARG A 52 14.64 1.61 14.07
N ILE A 53 15.32 2.32 14.96
CA ILE A 53 16.54 1.84 15.62
C ILE A 53 16.25 0.51 16.33
N LYS A 54 15.18 0.45 17.15
CA LYS A 54 14.79 -0.81 17.82
C LYS A 54 14.50 -1.96 16.86
N GLN A 55 14.02 -1.67 15.64
CA GLN A 55 13.71 -2.68 14.62
C GLN A 55 14.94 -3.13 13.82
N ASN A 56 15.89 -2.23 13.56
CA ASN A 56 17.00 -2.49 12.63
C ASN A 56 18.34 -2.74 13.35
N PHE A 57 18.50 -2.17 14.55
CA PHE A 57 19.76 -2.10 15.31
C PHE A 57 19.62 -2.74 16.70
N ALA A 58 18.71 -3.70 16.88
CA ALA A 58 18.44 -4.32 18.19
C ALA A 58 19.69 -4.92 18.86
N ASP A 59 20.61 -5.45 18.05
CA ASP A 59 21.85 -6.09 18.50
C ASP A 59 23.09 -5.17 18.41
N TYR A 60 22.89 -3.87 18.19
CA TYR A 60 23.98 -2.89 18.03
C TYR A 60 24.10 -2.00 19.26
N CYS A 61 25.32 -1.56 19.57
CA CYS A 61 25.59 -0.68 20.70
C CYS A 61 25.64 0.79 20.27
N GLU A 62 24.97 1.67 21.00
CA GLU A 62 25.07 3.11 20.78
C GLU A 62 26.44 3.63 21.24
N THR A 63 27.11 4.41 20.39
CA THR A 63 28.43 4.98 20.72
C THR A 63 28.70 6.25 19.91
N GLN A 64 29.79 6.95 20.24
CA GLN A 64 30.28 8.06 19.42
C GLN A 64 30.86 7.55 18.09
N PRO A 65 30.66 8.28 16.98
CA PRO A 65 31.14 7.84 15.68
C PRO A 65 32.66 7.81 15.61
N SER A 66 33.22 6.79 14.96
CA SER A 66 34.63 6.77 14.59
C SER A 66 34.94 7.89 13.58
N LEU A 67 36.22 8.25 13.40
CA LEU A 67 36.61 9.30 12.45
C LEU A 67 36.04 9.11 11.01
N PRO A 68 36.08 7.90 10.41
CA PRO A 68 35.45 7.66 9.11
C PRO A 68 33.92 7.88 9.12
N VAL A 69 33.23 7.42 10.17
CA VAL A 69 31.78 7.55 10.31
C VAL A 69 31.38 9.01 10.56
N GLY A 70 32.15 9.75 11.36
CA GLY A 70 31.93 11.18 11.59
C GLY A 70 32.07 11.99 10.31
N LYS A 71 33.03 11.65 9.44
CA LYS A 71 33.14 12.25 8.09
C LYS A 71 31.92 11.93 7.22
N ALA A 72 31.43 10.69 7.25
CA ALA A 72 30.21 10.29 6.53
C ALA A 72 28.97 11.06 7.02
N ILE A 73 28.80 11.17 8.35
CA ILE A 73 27.71 11.95 8.96
C ILE A 73 27.76 13.40 8.49
N LYS A 74 28.95 14.03 8.51
CA LYS A 74 29.12 15.41 8.06
C LYS A 74 28.74 15.60 6.59
N GLN A 75 29.11 14.66 5.72
CA GLN A 75 28.69 14.70 4.30
C GLN A 75 27.18 14.52 4.13
N ILE A 76 26.55 13.64 4.91
CA ILE A 76 25.09 13.44 4.88
C ILE A 76 24.37 14.72 5.35
N GLN A 77 24.86 15.36 6.41
CA GLN A 77 24.32 16.63 6.90
C GLN A 77 24.44 17.73 5.85
N LEU A 78 25.61 17.86 5.20
CA LEU A 78 25.82 18.80 4.11
C LEU A 78 24.84 18.56 2.95
N TYR A 79 24.62 17.30 2.57
CA TYR A 79 23.64 16.95 1.54
C TYR A 79 22.24 17.44 1.89
N PHE A 80 21.75 17.16 3.11
CA PHE A 80 20.41 17.61 3.54
C PHE A 80 20.32 19.12 3.76
N ALA A 81 21.45 19.81 3.95
CA ALA A 81 21.55 21.26 3.91
C ALA A 81 21.63 21.85 2.48
N GLY A 82 21.51 21.01 1.44
CA GLY A 82 21.53 21.40 0.03
C GLY A 82 22.92 21.68 -0.53
N GLN A 83 23.98 21.25 0.15
CA GLN A 83 25.35 21.41 -0.31
C GLN A 83 25.77 20.22 -1.20
N PRO A 84 26.60 20.47 -2.24
CA PRO A 84 27.16 19.40 -3.06
C PRO A 84 27.89 18.36 -2.19
N SER A 85 27.56 17.09 -2.40
CA SER A 85 28.10 15.98 -1.60
C SER A 85 28.48 14.80 -2.49
N ASN A 86 29.60 14.15 -2.18
CA ASN A 86 30.08 12.97 -2.90
C ASN A 86 30.35 11.83 -1.91
N PHE A 87 29.59 10.75 -2.04
CA PHE A 87 29.64 9.59 -1.15
C PHE A 87 30.50 8.44 -1.67
N LYS A 88 31.18 8.58 -2.82
CA LYS A 88 31.93 7.47 -3.46
C LYS A 88 33.04 6.91 -2.56
N SER A 89 33.66 7.74 -1.74
CA SER A 89 34.76 7.37 -0.83
C SER A 89 34.31 6.74 0.49
N ILE A 90 33.01 6.69 0.76
CA ILE A 90 32.50 6.08 2.00
C ILE A 90 32.51 4.55 1.87
N SER A 91 33.15 3.87 2.83
CA SER A 91 33.14 2.41 2.91
C SER A 91 31.78 1.89 3.36
N ILE A 92 31.17 1.05 2.54
CA ILE A 92 29.89 0.41 2.80
C ILE A 92 30.13 -1.09 2.88
N ASP A 93 29.66 -1.71 3.96
CA ASP A 93 29.67 -3.15 4.11
C ASP A 93 28.34 -3.75 3.61
N LEU A 94 28.43 -4.55 2.54
CA LEU A 94 27.32 -5.26 1.93
C LEU A 94 27.47 -6.79 2.04
N THR A 95 28.30 -7.28 2.96
CA THR A 95 28.58 -8.71 3.13
C THR A 95 27.32 -9.55 3.39
N GLU A 96 26.33 -9.00 4.10
CA GLU A 96 25.04 -9.66 4.37
C GLU A 96 24.04 -9.56 3.20
N CYS A 97 24.37 -8.82 2.14
CA CYS A 97 23.51 -8.69 0.97
C CYS A 97 23.71 -9.85 -0.01
N THR A 98 22.62 -10.31 -0.62
CA THR A 98 22.69 -11.35 -1.66
C THR A 98 23.53 -10.88 -2.86
N PRO A 99 24.16 -11.80 -3.63
CA PRO A 99 24.88 -11.43 -4.84
C PRO A 99 24.04 -10.59 -5.80
N PHE A 100 22.76 -10.93 -5.96
CA PHE A 100 21.82 -10.16 -6.78
C PHE A 100 21.66 -8.73 -6.26
N CYS A 101 21.40 -8.53 -4.96
CA CYS A 101 21.28 -7.19 -4.39
C CYS A 101 22.56 -6.38 -4.58
N ARG A 102 23.75 -6.99 -4.39
CA ARG A 102 25.03 -6.31 -4.59
C ARG A 102 25.19 -5.79 -6.02
N THR A 103 24.88 -6.60 -7.03
CA THR A 103 24.89 -6.15 -8.44
C THR A 103 23.93 -4.97 -8.67
N VAL A 104 22.72 -5.01 -8.10
CA VAL A 104 21.77 -3.89 -8.21
C VAL A 104 22.32 -2.62 -7.55
N TYR A 105 22.95 -2.76 -6.38
CA TYR A 105 23.51 -1.63 -5.64
C TYR A 105 24.71 -1.01 -6.33
N GLU A 106 25.56 -1.81 -6.96
CA GLU A 106 26.66 -1.34 -7.80
C GLU A 106 26.15 -0.49 -8.97
N GLN A 107 25.10 -0.95 -9.67
CA GLN A 107 24.47 -0.20 -10.75
C GLN A 107 23.78 1.07 -10.25
N LEU A 108 23.10 1.02 -9.10
CA LEU A 108 22.50 2.21 -8.49
C LEU A 108 23.54 3.27 -8.13
N ARG A 109 24.73 2.88 -7.65
CA ARG A 109 25.82 3.81 -7.32
C ARG A 109 26.39 4.54 -8.55
N GLN A 110 26.13 4.04 -9.76
CA GLN A 110 26.50 4.73 -11.01
C GLN A 110 25.54 5.87 -11.37
N VAL A 111 24.31 5.87 -10.83
CA VAL A 111 23.33 6.94 -11.08
C VAL A 111 23.76 8.17 -10.28
N THR A 112 24.31 9.19 -10.93
CA THR A 112 24.85 10.39 -10.27
C THR A 112 23.76 11.35 -9.79
N ALA A 113 24.11 12.27 -8.88
CA ALA A 113 23.22 13.36 -8.52
C ALA A 113 22.85 14.18 -9.77
N GLY A 114 21.59 14.62 -9.87
CA GLY A 114 21.08 15.30 -11.06
C GLY A 114 20.66 14.35 -12.20
N ALA A 115 20.87 13.04 -12.08
CA ALA A 115 20.30 12.03 -12.97
C ALA A 115 19.25 11.14 -12.28
N THR A 116 18.27 10.66 -13.04
CA THR A 116 17.32 9.62 -12.62
C THR A 116 17.36 8.41 -13.55
N THR A 117 16.93 7.25 -13.06
CA THR A 117 16.78 6.04 -13.86
C THR A 117 15.44 5.36 -13.58
N SER A 118 15.05 4.40 -14.42
CA SER A 118 13.87 3.57 -14.17
C SER A 118 14.25 2.15 -13.76
N TYR A 119 13.32 1.41 -13.14
CA TYR A 119 13.54 -0.01 -12.85
C TYR A 119 13.85 -0.84 -14.10
N LYS A 120 13.25 -0.46 -15.25
CA LYS A 120 13.54 -1.11 -16.54
C LYS A 120 14.98 -0.84 -16.98
N ASN A 121 15.44 0.41 -16.89
CA ASN A 121 16.80 0.78 -17.29
C ASN A 121 17.84 0.13 -16.35
N LEU A 122 17.58 0.11 -15.05
CA LEU A 122 18.40 -0.62 -14.08
C LEU A 122 18.44 -2.13 -14.37
N ALA A 123 17.30 -2.72 -14.74
CA ALA A 123 17.23 -4.13 -15.09
C ALA A 123 18.10 -4.45 -16.30
N THR A 124 18.07 -3.59 -17.32
CA THR A 124 18.97 -3.68 -18.48
C THR A 124 20.44 -3.52 -18.06
N ALA A 125 20.78 -2.54 -17.22
CA ALA A 125 22.14 -2.33 -16.72
C ALA A 125 22.67 -3.47 -15.83
N CYS A 126 21.78 -4.31 -15.30
CA CYS A 126 22.13 -5.53 -14.56
C CYS A 126 22.15 -6.80 -15.43
N ASP A 127 22.08 -6.65 -16.76
CA ASP A 127 21.95 -7.72 -17.77
C ASP A 127 20.75 -8.64 -17.53
N LYS A 128 19.65 -8.09 -17.00
CA LYS A 128 18.42 -8.81 -16.65
C LYS A 128 17.17 -8.01 -17.02
N PRO A 129 16.92 -7.70 -18.31
CA PRO A 129 15.87 -6.77 -18.76
C PRO A 129 14.44 -7.15 -18.31
N ALA A 130 14.15 -8.45 -18.11
CA ALA A 130 12.86 -8.92 -17.62
C ALA A 130 12.68 -8.82 -16.09
N ALA A 131 13.71 -8.43 -15.34
CA ALA A 131 13.72 -8.51 -13.87
C ALA A 131 13.33 -7.20 -13.16
N ALA A 132 12.70 -6.23 -13.83
CA ALA A 132 12.38 -4.91 -13.26
C ALA A 132 11.66 -4.97 -11.89
N ARG A 133 10.74 -5.93 -11.70
CA ARG A 133 10.07 -6.15 -10.41
C ARG A 133 11.05 -6.61 -9.32
N ALA A 134 11.94 -7.54 -9.63
CA ALA A 134 12.95 -8.04 -8.70
C ALA A 134 13.98 -6.97 -8.33
N ILE A 135 14.37 -6.13 -9.29
CA ILE A 135 15.19 -4.94 -9.06
C ILE A 135 14.50 -3.99 -8.07
N GLY A 136 13.20 -3.73 -8.24
CA GLY A 136 12.42 -2.90 -7.33
C GLY A 136 12.40 -3.44 -5.89
N LEU A 137 12.24 -4.76 -5.73
CA LEU A 137 12.32 -5.41 -4.42
C LEU A 137 13.73 -5.31 -3.81
N ALA A 138 14.79 -5.44 -4.61
CA ALA A 138 16.18 -5.29 -4.14
C ALA A 138 16.48 -3.84 -3.72
N ALA A 139 16.06 -2.85 -4.52
CA ALA A 139 16.20 -1.42 -4.20
C ALA A 139 15.43 -1.04 -2.93
N GLY A 140 14.25 -1.63 -2.70
CA GLY A 140 13.48 -1.44 -1.47
C GLY A 140 14.14 -2.01 -0.21
N LYS A 141 15.04 -3.00 -0.37
CA LYS A 141 15.83 -3.61 0.71
C LYS A 141 17.19 -2.95 0.94
N ASN A 142 17.45 -1.82 0.27
CA ASN A 142 18.70 -1.09 0.40
C ASN A 142 18.98 -0.69 1.86
N PRO A 143 20.05 -1.19 2.49
CA PRO A 143 20.33 -0.93 3.89
C PRO A 143 20.94 0.46 4.12
N VAL A 144 21.56 1.07 3.10
CA VAL A 144 22.21 2.38 3.17
C VAL A 144 21.66 3.37 2.12
N PRO A 145 20.35 3.70 2.16
CA PRO A 145 19.76 4.72 1.29
C PRO A 145 20.55 6.03 1.36
N LEU A 146 20.55 6.82 0.28
CA LEU A 146 21.47 7.96 0.01
C LEU A 146 22.88 7.52 -0.44
N LEU A 147 23.57 6.65 0.31
CA LEU A 147 24.89 6.14 -0.09
C LEU A 147 24.78 5.20 -1.29
N ILE A 148 23.74 4.36 -1.28
CA ILE A 148 23.19 3.70 -2.47
C ILE A 148 21.94 4.51 -2.86
N PRO A 149 21.96 5.27 -3.98
CA PRO A 149 20.99 6.33 -4.23
C PRO A 149 19.69 5.80 -4.86
N CYS A 150 18.97 4.94 -4.15
CA CYS A 150 17.70 4.37 -4.61
C CYS A 150 16.58 5.43 -4.77
N HIS A 151 16.73 6.63 -4.19
CA HIS A 151 15.79 7.75 -4.41
C HIS A 151 15.83 8.27 -5.86
N ARG A 152 16.92 8.03 -6.60
CA ARG A 152 17.07 8.39 -8.03
C ARG A 152 16.31 7.46 -8.99
N VAL A 153 15.68 6.41 -8.46
CA VAL A 153 14.85 5.50 -9.27
C VAL A 153 13.42 6.03 -9.33
N VAL A 154 12.98 6.38 -10.53
CA VAL A 154 11.63 6.87 -10.82
C VAL A 154 10.92 5.93 -11.80
N ASN A 155 9.63 6.11 -12.00
CA ASN A 155 8.90 5.36 -13.02
C ASN A 155 9.35 5.80 -14.42
N ALA A 156 9.14 4.95 -15.42
CA ALA A 156 9.56 5.24 -16.79
C ALA A 156 8.86 6.49 -17.39
N ASP A 157 7.70 6.88 -16.85
CA ASP A 157 6.96 8.09 -17.18
C ASP A 157 7.42 9.34 -16.40
N GLY A 158 8.52 9.23 -15.65
CA GLY A 158 9.08 10.32 -14.83
C GLY A 158 8.39 10.50 -13.48
N ARG A 159 7.35 9.73 -13.15
CA ARG A 159 6.64 9.85 -11.86
C ARG A 159 7.44 9.23 -10.72
N LEU A 160 7.22 9.75 -9.51
CA LEU A 160 7.76 9.13 -8.31
C LEU A 160 7.13 7.75 -8.06
N GLY A 161 7.95 6.70 -8.06
CA GLY A 161 7.59 5.41 -7.49
C GLY A 161 7.76 5.39 -5.97
N GLY A 162 7.33 4.31 -5.32
CA GLY A 162 7.44 4.10 -3.87
C GLY A 162 8.86 4.26 -3.31
N PHE A 163 8.95 4.52 -2.01
CA PHE A 163 10.22 4.70 -1.29
C PHE A 163 10.13 4.06 0.09
N SER A 164 10.96 3.04 0.34
CA SER A 164 10.90 2.21 1.55
C SER A 164 11.70 2.77 2.74
N ALA A 165 12.49 3.81 2.51
CA ALA A 165 13.23 4.48 3.57
C ALA A 165 12.32 5.39 4.42
N GLY A 166 12.86 5.84 5.56
CA GLY A 166 12.22 6.81 6.45
C GLY A 166 11.71 8.04 5.69
N GLY A 167 10.60 8.63 6.13
CA GLY A 167 9.99 9.78 5.46
C GLY A 167 9.34 9.52 4.08
N GLY A 168 9.46 8.31 3.51
CA GLY A 168 8.68 7.85 2.36
C GLY A 168 8.79 8.72 1.09
N ILE A 169 7.72 8.72 0.28
CA ILE A 169 7.66 9.47 -0.98
C ILE A 169 7.95 10.99 -0.78
N PRO A 170 7.43 11.66 0.27
CA PRO A 170 7.77 13.06 0.54
C PRO A 170 9.27 13.31 0.68
N LEU A 171 9.99 12.44 1.42
CA LEU A 171 11.43 12.58 1.57
C LEU A 171 12.15 12.39 0.23
N LYS A 172 11.79 11.35 -0.53
CA LYS A 172 12.35 11.11 -1.88
C LYS A 172 12.20 12.32 -2.79
N ALA A 173 11.02 12.96 -2.79
CA ALA A 173 10.77 14.16 -3.58
C ALA A 173 11.70 15.31 -3.19
N ARG A 174 11.87 15.56 -1.88
CA ARG A 174 12.77 16.60 -1.38
C ARG A 174 14.23 16.32 -1.74
N MET A 175 14.67 15.06 -1.62
CA MET A 175 16.03 14.64 -2.00
C MET A 175 16.31 14.89 -3.49
N LEU A 176 15.37 14.56 -4.37
CA LEU A 176 15.51 14.81 -5.81
C LEU A 176 15.56 16.30 -6.14
N ARG A 177 14.80 17.15 -5.43
CA ARG A 177 14.87 18.60 -5.58
C ARG A 177 16.22 19.18 -5.16
N LEU A 178 16.79 18.68 -4.06
CA LEU A 178 18.14 19.07 -3.63
C LEU A 178 19.19 18.75 -4.71
N GLU A 179 18.94 17.72 -5.52
CA GLU A 179 19.81 17.31 -6.63
C GLU A 179 19.49 18.02 -7.95
N GLY A 180 18.62 19.04 -7.94
CA GLY A 180 18.29 19.83 -9.11
C GLY A 180 17.27 19.18 -10.06
N HIS A 181 16.66 18.06 -9.69
CA HIS A 181 15.52 17.55 -10.46
C HIS A 181 14.31 18.41 -10.21
N ALA A 182 13.80 19.00 -11.30
CA ALA A 182 12.42 19.44 -11.38
C ALA A 182 11.52 18.19 -11.29
N ILE A 183 11.32 17.69 -10.07
CA ILE A 183 10.12 16.94 -9.77
C ILE A 183 9.03 17.98 -9.93
N GLU A 184 8.29 17.90 -11.04
CA GLU A 184 6.98 18.54 -11.06
C GLU A 184 6.29 18.03 -9.80
N GLU A 185 6.17 18.90 -8.79
CA GLU A 185 5.01 18.86 -7.92
C GLU A 185 3.85 19.08 -8.87
N LYS A 186 3.42 18.01 -9.55
CA LYS A 186 2.00 17.86 -9.77
C LYS A 186 1.52 17.73 -8.35
N PRO A 187 0.94 18.77 -7.74
CA PRO A 187 0.28 18.58 -6.48
C PRO A 187 -0.60 17.33 -6.59
N VAL A 188 -0.76 16.60 -5.50
CA VAL A 188 -1.66 15.45 -5.44
C VAL A 188 -3.06 15.81 -6.03
N TRP A 189 -3.42 17.10 -6.04
CA TRP A 189 -4.59 17.70 -6.70
C TRP A 189 -4.69 17.54 -8.23
N ARG A 190 -3.64 17.12 -8.97
CA ARG A 190 -3.74 16.80 -10.42
C ARG A 190 -3.99 15.31 -10.71
N VAL A 191 -4.12 14.46 -9.70
CA VAL A 191 -5.13 13.41 -9.79
C VAL A 191 -6.43 14.21 -9.61
N ARG A 192 -7.25 14.36 -10.67
CA ARG A 192 -8.64 14.80 -10.45
C ARG A 192 -9.14 13.99 -9.26
N PRO A 193 -9.66 14.61 -8.18
CA PRO A 193 -10.14 13.87 -7.02
C PRO A 193 -10.94 12.68 -7.57
N PRO A 194 -10.61 11.44 -7.18
CA PRO A 194 -11.09 10.30 -7.94
C PRO A 194 -12.60 10.37 -8.05
N LEU A 195 -13.09 10.33 -9.30
CA LEU A 195 -14.47 10.67 -9.65
C LEU A 195 -15.44 10.01 -8.69
N LEU A 196 -16.32 10.80 -8.08
CA LEU A 196 -17.35 10.27 -7.20
C LEU A 196 -18.64 10.06 -7.99
N ILE A 197 -19.41 9.05 -7.58
CA ILE A 197 -20.73 8.78 -8.13
C ILE A 197 -21.65 10.00 -7.92
N SER A 198 -21.51 10.69 -6.79
CA SER A 198 -22.24 11.92 -6.45
C SER A 198 -21.97 13.08 -7.42
N ASP A 199 -20.80 13.08 -8.07
CA ASP A 199 -20.38 14.16 -8.97
C ASP A 199 -20.84 13.91 -10.42
N CYS A 200 -21.46 12.74 -10.67
CA CYS A 200 -21.80 12.29 -12.01
C CYS A 200 -23.24 12.68 -12.38
N ASN A 201 -23.44 13.12 -13.63
CA ASN A 201 -24.78 13.16 -14.22
C ASN A 201 -25.22 11.72 -14.54
N LEU A 202 -26.14 11.16 -13.75
CA LEU A 202 -26.53 9.76 -13.87
C LEU A 202 -27.05 9.40 -15.27
N ASP A 203 -27.84 10.26 -15.91
CA ASP A 203 -28.35 9.99 -17.27
C ASP A 203 -27.23 9.97 -18.32
N ALA A 204 -26.17 10.75 -18.14
CA ALA A 204 -24.99 10.67 -18.98
C ALA A 204 -24.20 9.37 -18.73
N VAL A 205 -24.08 8.94 -17.48
CA VAL A 205 -23.42 7.68 -17.12
C VAL A 205 -24.15 6.48 -17.71
N LEU A 206 -25.47 6.39 -17.52
CA LEU A 206 -26.25 5.27 -18.04
C LEU A 206 -26.20 5.22 -19.56
N ARG A 207 -26.31 6.36 -20.26
CA ARG A 207 -26.13 6.42 -21.72
C ARG A 207 -24.73 6.02 -22.17
N HIS A 208 -23.69 6.39 -21.42
CA HIS A 208 -22.32 5.96 -21.71
C HIS A 208 -22.19 4.45 -21.64
N LEU A 209 -22.65 3.85 -20.53
CA LEU A 209 -22.60 2.40 -20.32
C LEU A 209 -23.40 1.64 -21.38
N SER A 210 -24.64 2.06 -21.66
CA SER A 210 -25.48 1.42 -22.70
C SER A 210 -24.89 1.53 -24.11
N ARG A 211 -24.08 2.55 -24.41
CA ARG A 211 -23.40 2.69 -25.70
C ARG A 211 -22.11 1.89 -25.78
N ALA A 212 -21.40 1.78 -24.66
CA ALA A 212 -20.14 1.04 -24.60
C ALA A 212 -20.35 -0.48 -24.64
N ASP A 213 -21.51 -0.95 -24.18
CA ASP A 213 -21.82 -2.37 -24.01
C ASP A 213 -23.33 -2.61 -24.16
N SER A 214 -23.71 -3.31 -25.24
CA SER A 214 -25.12 -3.56 -25.58
C SER A 214 -25.85 -4.35 -24.50
N ASP A 215 -25.27 -5.45 -24.02
CA ASP A 215 -25.98 -6.34 -23.08
C ASP A 215 -26.08 -5.69 -21.69
N LEU A 216 -25.08 -4.90 -21.30
CA LEU A 216 -25.21 -4.03 -20.14
C LEU A 216 -26.29 -2.96 -20.35
N GLY A 217 -26.40 -2.42 -21.56
CA GLY A 217 -27.45 -1.48 -21.94
C GLY A 217 -28.85 -2.06 -21.86
N ASP A 218 -29.02 -3.33 -22.25
CA ASP A 218 -30.29 -4.05 -22.13
C ASP A 218 -30.64 -4.30 -20.66
N LEU A 219 -29.67 -4.68 -19.84
CA LEU A 219 -29.86 -4.78 -18.39
C LEU A 219 -30.29 -3.45 -17.76
N ILE A 220 -29.63 -2.34 -18.13
CA ILE A 220 -29.95 -1.00 -17.60
C ILE A 220 -31.41 -0.60 -17.92
N ARG A 221 -31.97 -1.09 -19.04
CA ARG A 221 -33.36 -0.79 -19.45
C ARG A 221 -34.40 -1.48 -18.56
N VAL A 222 -34.10 -2.67 -18.07
CA VAL A 222 -35.05 -3.52 -17.32
C VAL A 222 -34.83 -3.51 -15.80
N ALA A 223 -33.59 -3.25 -15.37
CA ALA A 223 -33.25 -3.16 -13.95
C ALA A 223 -33.77 -1.85 -13.33
N PRO A 224 -33.98 -1.81 -12.00
CA PRO A 224 -34.27 -0.56 -11.31
C PRO A 224 -33.20 0.49 -11.61
N ARG A 225 -33.63 1.74 -11.67
CA ARG A 225 -32.72 2.87 -11.86
C ARG A 225 -31.67 2.84 -10.74
N PHE A 226 -30.40 3.03 -11.12
CA PHE A 226 -29.27 3.02 -10.19
C PHE A 226 -29.57 3.86 -8.94
N ASN A 227 -29.53 3.19 -7.78
CA ASN A 227 -29.66 3.80 -6.48
C ASN A 227 -28.69 3.12 -5.52
N LEU A 228 -27.50 3.70 -5.38
CA LEU A 228 -26.53 3.30 -4.37
C LEU A 228 -26.64 4.27 -3.19
N GLU A 229 -27.15 3.79 -2.07
CA GLU A 229 -27.30 4.60 -0.86
C GLU A 229 -26.00 4.64 -0.07
N PHE A 230 -25.54 5.85 0.23
CA PHE A 230 -24.37 6.09 1.06
C PHE A 230 -24.82 6.48 2.45
N ASN A 231 -24.34 5.78 3.49
CA ASN A 231 -24.49 6.24 4.86
C ASN A 231 -23.29 7.14 5.22
N PRO A 232 -23.47 8.47 5.31
CA PRO A 232 -22.37 9.40 5.62
C PRO A 232 -21.81 9.17 7.03
N ASP A 233 -22.65 8.75 7.98
CA ASP A 233 -22.31 8.65 9.40
C ASP A 233 -21.49 7.41 9.76
N THR A 234 -21.44 6.41 8.88
CA THR A 234 -20.60 5.22 9.08
C THR A 234 -19.13 5.63 9.12
N SER A 235 -18.35 5.21 10.12
CA SER A 235 -16.91 5.47 10.12
C SER A 235 -16.16 4.56 9.12
N ILE A 236 -14.94 4.94 8.70
CA ILE A 236 -14.08 4.06 7.88
C ILE A 236 -13.82 2.72 8.59
N PHE A 237 -13.61 2.77 9.91
CA PHE A 237 -13.43 1.57 10.72
C PHE A 237 -14.65 0.65 10.64
N GLN A 238 -15.84 1.18 10.84
CA GLN A 238 -17.08 0.40 10.80
C GLN A 238 -17.34 -0.17 9.39
N ALA A 239 -17.10 0.61 8.33
CA ALA A 239 -17.23 0.13 6.96
C ALA A 239 -16.27 -1.03 6.64
N LEU A 240 -15.02 -0.95 7.10
CA LEU A 240 -14.06 -2.05 6.97
C LEU A 240 -14.44 -3.27 7.81
N LEU A 241 -14.95 -3.06 9.03
CA LEU A 241 -15.45 -4.12 9.88
C LEU A 241 -16.59 -4.87 9.17
N GLU A 242 -17.59 -4.14 8.66
CA GLU A 242 -18.68 -4.70 7.88
C GLU A 242 -18.17 -5.47 6.66
N ALA A 243 -17.25 -4.90 5.90
CA ALA A 243 -16.67 -5.56 4.74
C ALA A 243 -15.95 -6.88 5.11
N ILE A 244 -15.24 -6.94 6.24
CA ILE A 244 -14.64 -8.20 6.76
C ILE A 244 -15.73 -9.23 7.10
N VAL A 245 -16.82 -8.80 7.74
CA VAL A 245 -17.94 -9.70 8.07
C VAL A 245 -18.58 -10.28 6.80
N PHE A 246 -18.69 -9.49 5.73
CA PHE A 246 -19.33 -9.89 4.47
C PHE A 246 -18.48 -10.79 3.57
N GLN A 247 -17.18 -10.94 3.84
CA GLN A 247 -16.31 -11.83 3.07
C GLN A 247 -16.85 -13.27 3.02
N GLN A 248 -16.88 -13.86 1.81
CA GLN A 248 -17.18 -15.27 1.55
C GLN A 248 -18.58 -15.73 2.03
N LEU A 249 -19.52 -14.82 2.21
CA LEU A 249 -20.88 -15.12 2.65
C LEU A 249 -21.92 -14.53 1.70
N THR A 250 -23.13 -15.08 1.72
CA THR A 250 -24.28 -14.43 1.07
C THR A 250 -24.65 -13.15 1.84
N GLY A 251 -25.17 -12.14 1.15
CA GLY A 251 -25.54 -10.86 1.78
C GLY A 251 -26.49 -11.01 2.97
N LYS A 252 -27.48 -11.92 2.89
CA LYS A 252 -28.42 -12.20 4.00
C LYS A 252 -27.73 -12.80 5.23
N ALA A 253 -26.81 -13.75 5.02
CA ALA A 253 -26.06 -14.37 6.12
C ALA A 253 -25.10 -13.37 6.77
N ALA A 254 -24.36 -12.62 5.95
CA ALA A 254 -23.45 -11.60 6.42
C ALA A 254 -24.15 -10.49 7.23
N ALA A 255 -25.28 -9.97 6.73
CA ALA A 255 -26.07 -8.96 7.42
C ALA A 255 -26.59 -9.45 8.79
N THR A 256 -26.95 -10.74 8.88
CA THR A 256 -27.38 -11.36 10.14
C THR A 256 -26.25 -11.40 11.16
N ILE A 257 -25.05 -11.85 10.74
CA ILE A 257 -23.86 -11.88 11.62
C ILE A 257 -23.47 -10.47 12.03
N TYR A 258 -23.44 -9.53 11.09
CA TYR A 258 -23.09 -8.14 11.38
C TYR A 258 -24.03 -7.52 12.42
N ARG A 259 -25.35 -7.73 12.29
CA ARG A 259 -26.33 -7.27 13.29
C ARG A 259 -26.09 -7.87 14.68
N ARG A 260 -25.73 -9.15 14.76
CA ARG A 260 -25.38 -9.81 16.03
C ARG A 260 -24.11 -9.22 16.64
N VAL A 261 -23.10 -8.90 15.83
CA VAL A 261 -21.89 -8.22 16.29
C VAL A 261 -22.22 -6.83 16.87
N LEU A 262 -23.05 -6.03 16.19
CA LEU A 262 -23.49 -4.73 16.71
C LEU A 262 -24.26 -4.88 18.05
N ALA A 263 -25.08 -5.93 18.17
CA ALA A 263 -25.88 -6.20 19.37
C ALA A 263 -25.03 -6.50 20.61
N LEU A 264 -23.79 -6.99 20.47
CA LEU A 264 -22.87 -7.21 21.59
C LEU A 264 -22.53 -5.90 22.33
N PHE A 265 -22.62 -4.75 21.65
CA PHE A 265 -22.21 -3.46 22.19
C PHE A 265 -23.41 -2.61 22.63
N SER A 266 -24.39 -3.23 23.31
CA SER A 266 -25.58 -2.56 23.87
C SER A 266 -26.51 -1.92 22.83
N GLY A 267 -26.68 -2.55 21.67
CA GLY A 267 -27.59 -2.05 20.63
C GLY A 267 -27.14 -0.74 19.97
N LYS A 268 -25.86 -0.34 20.14
CA LYS A 268 -25.30 0.79 19.42
C LYS A 268 -25.45 0.59 17.91
N THR A 269 -25.82 1.66 17.22
CA THR A 269 -25.87 1.71 15.74
C THR A 269 -24.46 1.73 15.11
N SER A 270 -23.42 1.95 15.92
CA SER A 270 -22.03 1.98 15.50
C SER A 270 -21.10 1.30 16.52
N VAL A 271 -19.97 0.79 16.02
CA VAL A 271 -18.95 0.11 16.83
C VAL A 271 -17.63 0.84 16.67
N THR A 272 -16.97 1.14 17.78
CA THR A 272 -15.66 1.78 17.77
C THR A 272 -14.53 0.76 17.83
N ALA A 273 -13.31 1.18 17.49
CA ALA A 273 -12.13 0.33 17.62
C ALA A 273 -11.87 -0.10 19.07
N LEU A 274 -12.16 0.77 20.04
CA LEU A 274 -12.00 0.45 21.46
C LEU A 274 -13.01 -0.59 21.93
N ASP A 275 -14.25 -0.55 21.42
CA ASP A 275 -15.26 -1.59 21.69
C ASP A 275 -14.74 -2.96 21.24
N ILE A 276 -14.21 -3.07 20.02
CA ILE A 276 -13.64 -4.33 19.50
C ILE A 276 -12.40 -4.79 20.28
N ILE A 277 -11.52 -3.88 20.70
CA ILE A 277 -10.35 -4.25 21.51
C ILE A 277 -10.79 -4.86 22.85
N ARG A 278 -11.81 -4.28 23.49
CA ARG A 278 -12.30 -4.69 24.82
C ARG A 278 -13.14 -5.96 24.80
N ALA A 279 -13.84 -6.25 23.72
CA ALA A 279 -14.67 -7.44 23.59
C ALA A 279 -13.85 -8.72 23.74
N ASP A 280 -14.40 -9.75 24.37
CA ASP A 280 -13.75 -11.06 24.39
C ASP A 280 -13.82 -11.75 23.01
N GLU A 281 -12.83 -12.58 22.68
CA GLU A 281 -12.84 -13.29 21.39
C GLU A 281 -14.00 -14.30 21.29
N ASP A 282 -14.35 -14.97 22.38
CA ASP A 282 -15.45 -15.94 22.40
C ASP A 282 -16.81 -15.25 22.28
N GLU A 283 -16.95 -14.04 22.84
CA GLU A 283 -18.13 -13.20 22.62
C GLU A 283 -18.30 -12.85 21.14
N LEU A 284 -17.23 -12.40 20.47
CA LEU A 284 -17.25 -12.08 19.04
C LEU A 284 -17.56 -13.31 18.18
N ARG A 285 -17.06 -14.48 18.56
CA ARG A 285 -17.37 -15.76 17.89
C ARG A 285 -18.82 -16.16 18.09
N SER A 286 -19.40 -15.94 19.27
CA SER A 286 -20.80 -16.25 19.56
C SER A 286 -21.79 -15.50 18.64
N ALA A 287 -21.38 -14.33 18.13
CA ALA A 287 -22.14 -13.57 17.12
C ALA A 287 -22.11 -14.22 15.70
N GLY A 288 -21.28 -15.24 15.48
CA GLY A 288 -21.15 -15.98 14.23
C GLY A 288 -19.88 -15.68 13.43
N LEU A 289 -18.90 -14.99 14.01
CA LEU A 289 -17.60 -14.75 13.37
C LEU A 289 -16.70 -15.98 13.43
N SER A 290 -15.98 -16.26 12.34
CA SER A 290 -14.90 -17.24 12.35
C SER A 290 -13.68 -16.69 13.10
N GLN A 291 -12.79 -17.58 13.58
CA GLN A 291 -11.54 -17.16 14.24
C GLN A 291 -10.74 -16.17 13.38
N ASN A 292 -10.66 -16.43 12.07
CA ASN A 292 -9.92 -15.56 11.16
C ASN A 292 -10.55 -14.17 11.05
N LYS A 293 -11.88 -14.07 11.05
CA LYS A 293 -12.59 -12.78 11.04
C LYS A 293 -12.40 -12.05 12.36
N VAL A 294 -12.43 -12.75 13.51
CA VAL A 294 -12.13 -12.16 14.83
C VAL A 294 -10.72 -11.56 14.87
N LEU A 295 -9.71 -12.32 14.44
CA LEU A 295 -8.33 -11.84 14.38
C LEU A 295 -8.18 -10.65 13.42
N ALA A 296 -8.90 -10.63 12.29
CA ALA A 296 -8.88 -9.54 11.34
C ALA A 296 -9.49 -8.24 11.91
N ILE A 297 -10.66 -8.32 12.56
CA ILE A 297 -11.28 -7.13 13.18
C ILE A 297 -10.49 -6.61 14.37
N LYS A 298 -9.84 -7.50 15.14
CA LYS A 298 -8.91 -7.12 16.22
C LYS A 298 -7.67 -6.40 15.67
N ASP A 299 -7.09 -6.88 14.58
CA ASP A 299 -5.94 -6.21 13.95
C ASP A 299 -6.34 -4.84 13.36
N LEU A 300 -7.51 -4.76 12.69
CA LEU A 300 -8.08 -3.50 12.23
C LEU A 300 -8.28 -2.51 13.38
N ALA A 301 -8.79 -2.97 14.53
CA ALA A 301 -9.02 -2.12 15.69
C ALA A 301 -7.71 -1.58 16.29
N ASN A 302 -6.69 -2.44 16.43
CA ASN A 302 -5.36 -2.02 16.84
C ASN A 302 -4.74 -1.01 15.86
N PHE A 303 -4.91 -1.24 14.55
CA PHE A 303 -4.45 -0.33 13.52
C PHE A 303 -5.12 1.04 13.63
N ALA A 304 -6.44 1.07 13.87
CA ALA A 304 -7.21 2.28 14.06
C ALA A 304 -6.78 3.06 15.33
N VAL A 305 -6.66 2.40 16.48
CA VAL A 305 -6.23 3.04 17.75
C VAL A 305 -4.79 3.55 17.67
N SER A 306 -3.93 2.92 16.84
CA SER A 306 -2.58 3.43 16.61
C SER A 306 -2.51 4.73 15.79
N GLY A 307 -3.64 5.28 15.35
CA GLY A 307 -3.71 6.50 14.53
C GLY A 307 -3.30 6.30 13.06
N LYS A 308 -3.18 5.05 12.61
CA LYS A 308 -2.70 4.74 11.25
C LYS A 308 -3.82 4.61 10.22
N LEU A 309 -5.07 4.39 10.67
CA LEU A 309 -6.24 4.33 9.79
C LEU A 309 -6.63 5.74 9.36
N PRO A 310 -6.58 6.08 8.06
CA PRO A 310 -7.02 7.40 7.61
C PRO A 310 -8.51 7.60 7.83
N ASP A 311 -8.91 8.84 8.11
CA ASP A 311 -10.31 9.24 8.14
C ASP A 311 -10.88 9.46 6.72
N HIS A 312 -12.16 9.82 6.65
CA HIS A 312 -12.85 10.02 5.38
C HIS A 312 -12.26 11.17 4.55
N ASP A 313 -11.85 12.28 5.17
CA ASP A 313 -11.29 13.44 4.47
C ASP A 313 -9.92 13.13 3.90
N GLN A 314 -9.09 12.46 4.69
CA GLN A 314 -7.80 11.96 4.24
C GLN A 314 -7.97 11.00 3.06
N MET A 315 -8.90 10.05 3.14
CA MET A 315 -9.15 9.09 2.05
C MET A 315 -9.72 9.73 0.79
N ARG A 316 -10.51 10.81 0.89
CA ARG A 316 -11.02 11.55 -0.28
C ARG A 316 -9.87 12.03 -1.18
N LEU A 317 -8.76 12.45 -0.57
CA LEU A 317 -7.58 12.98 -1.25
C LEU A 317 -6.61 11.90 -1.75
N MET A 318 -6.80 10.65 -1.34
CA MET A 318 -5.95 9.52 -1.76
C MET A 318 -6.50 8.86 -3.03
N SER A 319 -5.58 8.37 -3.86
CA SER A 319 -5.92 7.49 -4.98
C SER A 319 -6.37 6.11 -4.50
N ASN A 320 -7.13 5.40 -5.34
CA ASN A 320 -7.55 4.01 -5.07
C ASN A 320 -6.34 3.10 -4.75
N ALA A 321 -5.24 3.25 -5.50
CA ALA A 321 -4.02 2.45 -5.32
C ALA A 321 -3.34 2.70 -3.97
N GLU A 322 -3.32 3.95 -3.48
CA GLU A 322 -2.74 4.29 -2.17
C GLU A 322 -3.57 3.70 -1.03
N ILE A 323 -4.90 3.78 -1.12
CA ILE A 323 -5.79 3.20 -0.11
C ILE A 323 -5.65 1.67 -0.08
N ILE A 324 -5.66 1.02 -1.25
CA ILE A 324 -5.42 -0.43 -1.38
C ILE A 324 -4.08 -0.79 -0.74
N SER A 325 -2.98 -0.16 -1.18
CA SER A 325 -1.66 -0.46 -0.66
C SER A 325 -1.57 -0.28 0.84
N ARG A 326 -2.18 0.76 1.40
CA ARG A 326 -2.11 1.05 2.85
C ARG A 326 -2.89 0.02 3.67
N LEU A 327 -4.12 -0.30 3.26
CA LEU A 327 -5.01 -1.15 4.05
C LEU A 327 -4.73 -2.64 3.91
N THR A 328 -4.15 -3.10 2.80
CA THR A 328 -3.82 -4.53 2.61
C THR A 328 -2.69 -5.04 3.50
N HIS A 329 -2.06 -4.18 4.30
CA HIS A 329 -1.12 -4.60 5.34
C HIS A 329 -1.82 -5.15 6.58
N ILE A 330 -3.12 -4.88 6.74
CA ILE A 330 -3.92 -5.33 7.89
C ILE A 330 -4.34 -6.77 7.63
N ARG A 331 -4.16 -7.63 8.63
CA ARG A 331 -4.56 -9.04 8.56
C ARG A 331 -6.03 -9.15 8.17
N GLY A 332 -6.32 -9.99 7.18
CA GLY A 332 -7.68 -10.27 6.73
C GLY A 332 -8.32 -9.17 5.86
N ILE A 333 -7.62 -8.07 5.57
CA ILE A 333 -8.05 -7.06 4.60
C ILE A 333 -7.32 -7.32 3.28
N GLY A 334 -8.03 -7.91 2.33
CA GLY A 334 -7.55 -8.09 0.95
C GLY A 334 -7.94 -6.93 0.05
N ARG A 335 -7.44 -6.96 -1.20
CA ARG A 335 -7.77 -5.98 -2.24
C ARG A 335 -9.28 -5.79 -2.41
N TRP A 336 -10.03 -6.90 -2.54
CA TRP A 336 -11.49 -6.90 -2.68
C TRP A 336 -12.18 -6.12 -1.55
N THR A 337 -11.77 -6.31 -0.30
CA THR A 337 -12.34 -5.59 0.86
C THR A 337 -12.13 -4.09 0.76
N VAL A 338 -10.96 -3.67 0.29
CA VAL A 338 -10.69 -2.24 0.07
C VAL A 338 -11.52 -1.72 -1.11
N GLU A 339 -11.66 -2.47 -2.19
CA GLU A 339 -12.52 -2.07 -3.32
C GLU A 339 -13.98 -1.92 -2.92
N MET A 340 -14.49 -2.76 -2.01
CA MET A 340 -15.83 -2.58 -1.41
C MET A 340 -15.91 -1.27 -0.61
N LEU A 341 -14.89 -0.93 0.20
CA LEU A 341 -14.82 0.37 0.87
C LEU A 341 -14.83 1.53 -0.13
N LEU A 342 -14.06 1.43 -1.22
CA LEU A 342 -13.99 2.48 -2.25
C LEU A 342 -15.36 2.72 -2.91
N ILE A 343 -16.10 1.65 -3.22
CA ILE A 343 -17.42 1.74 -3.88
C ILE A 343 -18.47 2.20 -2.87
N PHE A 344 -18.68 1.46 -1.79
CA PHE A 344 -19.83 1.62 -0.90
C PHE A 344 -19.65 2.72 0.14
N LYS A 345 -18.42 3.07 0.50
CA LYS A 345 -18.16 4.12 1.50
C LYS A 345 -17.63 5.41 0.92
N LEU A 346 -16.65 5.33 0.03
CA LEU A 346 -16.08 6.54 -0.59
C LEU A 346 -16.82 6.97 -1.86
N GLY A 347 -17.74 6.17 -2.39
CA GLY A 347 -18.52 6.51 -3.59
C GLY A 347 -17.67 6.67 -4.84
N ARG A 348 -16.52 5.99 -4.95
CA ARG A 348 -15.66 6.06 -6.14
C ARG A 348 -16.40 5.49 -7.35
N ALA A 349 -16.53 6.28 -8.42
CA ALA A 349 -17.25 5.91 -9.65
C ALA A 349 -16.51 4.89 -10.52
N ASP A 350 -15.18 4.82 -10.38
CA ASP A 350 -14.33 4.02 -11.27
C ASP A 350 -13.52 2.94 -10.53
N VAL A 351 -14.22 1.96 -9.96
CA VAL A 351 -13.63 0.79 -9.28
C VAL A 351 -14.18 -0.48 -9.92
N MET A 352 -13.32 -1.48 -10.11
CA MET A 352 -13.69 -2.80 -10.61
C MET A 352 -13.07 -3.88 -9.75
N ALA A 353 -13.88 -4.47 -8.88
CA ALA A 353 -13.47 -5.55 -7.99
C ALA A 353 -13.52 -6.90 -8.72
N ALA A 354 -12.60 -7.13 -9.66
CA ALA A 354 -12.71 -8.25 -10.60
C ALA A 354 -12.67 -9.65 -9.95
N ASP A 355 -12.16 -9.75 -8.72
CA ASP A 355 -12.17 -10.98 -7.92
C ASP A 355 -13.55 -11.28 -7.31
N ASP A 356 -14.50 -10.33 -7.37
CA ASP A 356 -15.84 -10.47 -6.84
C ASP A 356 -16.64 -11.53 -7.63
N TYR A 357 -17.09 -12.57 -6.92
CA TYR A 357 -17.89 -13.63 -7.52
C TYR A 357 -19.21 -13.10 -8.09
N GLY A 358 -19.85 -12.13 -7.42
CA GLY A 358 -21.11 -11.53 -7.85
C GLY A 358 -20.96 -10.80 -9.19
N LEU A 359 -19.91 -10.00 -9.36
CA LEU A 359 -19.62 -9.31 -10.62
C LEU A 359 -19.34 -10.29 -11.76
N ARG A 360 -18.53 -11.31 -11.51
CA ARG A 360 -18.23 -12.35 -12.50
C ARG A 360 -19.49 -13.12 -12.91
N LYS A 361 -20.35 -13.46 -11.93
CA LYS A 361 -21.63 -14.13 -12.17
C LYS A 361 -22.60 -13.24 -12.94
N GLY A 362 -22.66 -11.96 -12.60
CA GLY A 362 -23.48 -10.97 -13.30
C GLY A 362 -23.05 -10.78 -14.74
N LEU A 363 -21.74 -10.73 -14.99
CA LEU A 363 -21.21 -10.67 -16.34
C LEU A 363 -21.54 -11.93 -17.14
N ALA A 364 -21.36 -13.12 -16.56
CA ALA A 364 -21.75 -14.37 -17.22
C ALA A 364 -23.26 -14.37 -17.58
N ALA A 365 -24.11 -13.85 -16.69
CA ALA A 365 -25.54 -13.77 -16.90
C ALA A 365 -25.92 -12.87 -18.08
N ILE A 366 -25.39 -11.63 -18.17
CA ILE A 366 -25.70 -10.72 -19.29
C ILE A 366 -25.11 -11.18 -20.62
N ARG A 367 -24.05 -12.00 -20.59
CA ARG A 367 -23.44 -12.60 -21.80
C ARG A 367 -24.09 -13.93 -22.19
N HIS A 368 -25.10 -14.40 -21.46
CA HIS A 368 -25.67 -15.74 -21.61
C HIS A 368 -24.62 -16.87 -21.59
N SER A 369 -23.52 -16.66 -20.86
CA SER A 369 -22.42 -17.63 -20.73
C SER A 369 -22.69 -18.59 -19.58
N LYS A 370 -22.49 -19.89 -19.82
CA LYS A 370 -22.49 -20.91 -18.76
C LYS A 370 -21.19 -20.91 -17.95
N GLU A 371 -20.12 -20.35 -18.51
CA GLU A 371 -18.82 -20.28 -17.86
C GLU A 371 -18.64 -18.95 -17.13
N LEU A 372 -18.07 -19.04 -15.92
CA LEU A 372 -17.76 -17.88 -15.10
C LEU A 372 -16.46 -17.22 -15.59
N PRO A 373 -16.49 -15.99 -16.11
CA PRO A 373 -15.29 -15.32 -16.63
C PRO A 373 -14.24 -15.20 -15.54
N THR A 374 -12.97 -15.28 -15.89
CA THR A 374 -11.83 -15.05 -14.97
C THR A 374 -11.75 -13.56 -14.56
N PRO A 375 -11.07 -13.23 -13.44
CA PRO A 375 -10.84 -11.83 -13.06
C PRO A 375 -10.15 -11.01 -14.16
N SER A 376 -9.23 -11.61 -14.92
CA SER A 376 -8.56 -10.95 -16.04
C SER A 376 -9.52 -10.64 -17.20
N GLU A 377 -10.44 -11.54 -17.52
CA GLU A 377 -11.43 -11.32 -18.57
C GLU A 377 -12.44 -10.25 -18.18
N LEU A 378 -12.93 -10.26 -16.93
CA LEU A 378 -13.78 -9.20 -16.39
C LEU A 378 -13.04 -7.85 -16.43
N THR A 379 -11.78 -7.81 -16.02
CA THR A 379 -10.96 -6.58 -16.06
C THR A 379 -10.86 -6.01 -17.46
N ARG A 380 -10.56 -6.86 -18.46
CA ARG A 380 -10.45 -6.45 -19.87
C ARG A 380 -11.77 -5.91 -20.42
N GLN A 381 -12.89 -6.59 -20.16
CA GLN A 381 -14.21 -6.11 -20.60
C GLN A 381 -14.60 -4.80 -19.94
N ALA A 382 -14.29 -4.66 -18.64
CA ALA A 382 -14.59 -3.46 -17.88
C ALA A 382 -13.84 -2.20 -18.36
N GLU A 383 -12.82 -2.31 -19.22
CA GLU A 383 -12.13 -1.16 -19.79
C GLU A 383 -13.10 -0.25 -20.57
N ALA A 384 -14.06 -0.82 -21.28
CA ALA A 384 -15.08 -0.08 -22.03
C ALA A 384 -16.02 0.75 -21.12
N TRP A 385 -16.17 0.34 -19.87
CA TRP A 385 -17.06 1.00 -18.91
C TRP A 385 -16.41 2.16 -18.16
N GLN A 386 -15.11 2.41 -18.38
CA GLN A 386 -14.46 3.58 -17.79
C GLN A 386 -15.12 4.88 -18.26
N PRO A 387 -15.25 5.91 -17.40
CA PRO A 387 -14.80 5.98 -16.00
C PRO A 387 -15.89 5.61 -14.96
N TYR A 388 -16.84 4.73 -15.29
CA TYR A 388 -18.03 4.45 -14.46
C TYR A 388 -18.17 2.98 -14.07
N ARG A 389 -17.05 2.28 -13.88
CA ARG A 389 -17.01 0.84 -13.59
C ARG A 389 -17.77 0.45 -12.31
N SER A 390 -17.90 1.34 -11.32
CA SER A 390 -18.68 1.07 -10.10
C SER A 390 -20.19 1.07 -10.37
N VAL A 391 -20.66 1.90 -11.31
CA VAL A 391 -22.08 1.90 -11.72
C VAL A 391 -22.40 0.64 -12.53
N ALA A 392 -21.51 0.25 -13.44
CA ALA A 392 -21.62 -1.04 -14.13
C ALA A 392 -21.65 -2.21 -13.13
N SER A 393 -20.76 -2.19 -12.13
CA SER A 393 -20.69 -3.20 -11.06
C SER A 393 -22.02 -3.35 -10.31
N TRP A 394 -22.69 -2.24 -10.02
CA TRP A 394 -24.01 -2.25 -9.38
C TRP A 394 -25.05 -3.01 -10.20
N TYR A 395 -25.13 -2.78 -11.51
CA TYR A 395 -26.03 -3.51 -12.39
C TYR A 395 -25.64 -4.99 -12.48
N LEU A 396 -24.35 -5.32 -12.59
CA LEU A 396 -23.90 -6.72 -12.61
C LEU A 396 -24.31 -7.47 -11.33
N TRP A 397 -24.24 -6.84 -10.15
CA TRP A 397 -24.75 -7.44 -8.92
C TRP A 397 -26.26 -7.68 -8.97
N ARG A 398 -27.04 -6.79 -9.59
CA ARG A 398 -28.47 -7.05 -9.82
C ARG A 398 -28.66 -8.27 -10.73
N ALA A 399 -27.96 -8.34 -11.86
CA ALA A 399 -28.04 -9.50 -12.77
C ALA A 399 -27.71 -10.83 -12.06
N ALA A 400 -26.69 -10.83 -11.19
CA ALA A 400 -26.31 -12.00 -10.39
C ALA A 400 -27.39 -12.48 -9.41
N GLU A 401 -28.31 -11.60 -9.01
CA GLU A 401 -29.40 -11.81 -8.04
C GLU A 401 -30.76 -12.19 -8.68
N ASN A 402 -30.85 -12.32 -10.02
CA ASN A 402 -32.00 -12.81 -10.83
C ASN A 402 -32.73 -11.79 -11.75
N TYR A 403 -32.05 -10.81 -12.35
CA TYR A 403 -32.63 -10.13 -13.53
C TYR A 403 -32.28 -10.94 -14.79
N ARG A 404 -33.22 -11.79 -15.22
CA ARG A 404 -33.12 -12.45 -16.52
C ARG A 404 -33.43 -11.42 -17.60
N ILE A 405 -32.53 -11.28 -18.56
CA ILE A 405 -32.86 -10.68 -19.85
C ILE A 405 -33.46 -11.86 -20.63
N ASP A 406 -34.79 -11.87 -20.75
CA ASP A 406 -35.52 -12.86 -21.54
C ASP A 406 -35.44 -12.52 -23.04
#